data_AF-K9U3T4-F1
#
_entry.id   AF-K9U3T4-F1
#
_cell.length_a   1.000
_cell.length_b   1.000
_cell.length_c   1.000
_cell.angle_alpha   90.00
_cell.angle_beta   90.00
_cell.angle_gamma   90.00
#
_symmetry.space_group_name_H-M   'P 1'
#
loop_
_entity.id
_entity.type
_entity.pdbx_description
1 polymer ?
#
loop_
_entity_poly.entity_id
_entity_poly.type
_entity_poly.pdbx_seq_one_letter_code
_entity_poly.pdbx_strand_id
1 'polypeptide(L)'
;MQDTITSVINPADRQGKYLDTPELEKLRKYFQTGELRVKAAATISENASSIVSQAVANSLLYGDITCPGGNMYPTRRYAACIRDLTLFLRYATYAMLADDPSIIEERVLFGLKETFSTLGVPIQPTVQAIQALKEVTTRLVGAEAGQEVGTHLDHICSGLSQ
;
A
#
# COMPACT_ATOMS: atom_id res chain seq x y z
N MET A 1 3.33 11.86 -9.59
CA MET A 1 2.26 10.88 -9.42
C MET A 1 1.58 10.73 -10.76
N GLN A 2 1.41 9.51 -11.22
CA GLN A 2 0.68 9.19 -12.44
C GLN A 2 -0.29 8.03 -12.14
N ASP A 3 -1.40 7.99 -12.87
CA ASP A 3 -2.27 6.83 -12.98
C ASP A 3 -2.00 6.09 -14.30
N THR A 4 -2.67 4.97 -14.53
CA THR A 4 -2.50 4.21 -15.78
C THR A 4 -2.75 5.08 -17.03
N ILE A 5 -3.72 5.98 -16.99
CA ILE A 5 -4.04 6.89 -18.11
C ILE A 5 -2.85 7.81 -18.40
N THR A 6 -2.35 8.48 -17.36
CA THR A 6 -1.23 9.40 -17.44
C THR A 6 0.07 8.68 -17.81
N SER A 7 0.27 7.44 -17.33
CA SER A 7 1.41 6.58 -17.68
C SER A 7 1.48 6.25 -19.17
N VAL A 8 0.33 6.23 -19.84
CA VAL A 8 0.19 5.96 -21.27
C VAL A 8 0.35 7.25 -22.10
N ILE A 9 -0.18 8.37 -21.60
CA ILE A 9 -0.09 9.67 -22.27
C ILE A 9 1.34 10.22 -22.26
N ASN A 10 2.03 10.17 -21.11
CA ASN A 10 3.35 10.80 -20.95
C ASN A 10 4.41 10.31 -21.96
N PRO A 11 4.54 9.00 -22.26
CA PRO A 11 5.49 8.53 -23.27
C PRO A 11 5.11 8.95 -24.70
N ALA A 12 3.82 8.96 -25.03
CA ALA A 12 3.33 9.35 -26.35
C ALA A 12 3.55 10.85 -26.61
N ASP A 13 3.26 11.68 -25.59
CA ASP A 13 3.50 13.13 -25.62
C ASP A 13 4.98 13.46 -25.83
N ARG A 14 5.88 12.79 -25.10
CA ARG A 14 7.34 12.94 -25.28
C ARG A 14 7.82 12.58 -26.68
N GLN A 15 7.12 11.68 -27.38
CA GLN A 15 7.43 11.30 -28.75
C GLN A 15 6.71 12.16 -29.80
N GLY A 16 5.76 13.01 -29.37
CA GLY A 16 4.91 13.80 -30.26
C GLY A 16 3.97 12.93 -31.12
N LYS A 17 3.58 11.75 -30.62
CA LYS A 17 2.73 10.79 -31.36
C LYS A 17 1.35 10.69 -30.73
N TYR A 18 0.39 10.25 -31.55
CA TYR A 18 -0.90 9.77 -31.06
C TYR A 18 -0.73 8.40 -30.39
N LEU A 19 -1.75 7.97 -29.64
CA LEU A 19 -1.77 6.66 -29.01
C LEU A 19 -2.00 5.56 -30.07
N ASP A 20 -1.16 4.53 -30.05
CA ASP A 20 -1.28 3.38 -30.93
C ASP A 20 -2.20 2.31 -30.28
N THR A 21 -2.51 1.26 -31.04
CA THR A 21 -3.32 0.11 -30.58
C THR A 21 -2.89 -0.48 -29.22
N PRO A 22 -1.59 -0.73 -28.92
CA PRO A 22 -1.20 -1.31 -27.64
C PRO A 22 -1.50 -0.40 -26.45
N GLU A 23 -1.34 0.93 -26.59
CA GLU A 23 -1.72 1.87 -25.54
C GLU A 23 -3.23 1.85 -25.29
N LEU A 24 -4.03 1.83 -26.37
CA LEU A 24 -5.49 1.77 -26.27
C LEU A 24 -5.98 0.46 -25.63
N GLU A 25 -5.32 -0.66 -25.89
CA GLU A 25 -5.63 -1.93 -25.24
C GLU A 25 -5.34 -1.90 -23.73
N LYS A 26 -4.25 -1.25 -23.30
CA LYS A 26 -3.96 -1.06 -21.87
C LYS A 26 -5.04 -0.22 -21.19
N LEU A 27 -5.45 0.88 -21.82
CA LEU A 27 -6.55 1.72 -21.33
C LEU A 27 -7.87 0.95 -21.25
N ARG A 28 -8.17 0.12 -22.25
CA ARG A 28 -9.38 -0.71 -22.26
C ARG A 28 -9.41 -1.67 -21.07
N LYS A 29 -8.29 -2.34 -20.76
CA LYS A 29 -8.18 -3.23 -19.59
C LYS A 29 -8.40 -2.46 -18.29
N TYR A 30 -7.78 -1.29 -18.15
CA TYR A 30 -7.96 -0.42 -16.98
C TYR A 30 -9.43 -0.02 -16.77
N PHE A 31 -10.13 0.39 -17.83
CA PHE A 31 -11.54 0.74 -17.72
C PHE A 31 -12.44 -0.46 -17.38
N GLN A 32 -12.09 -1.66 -17.85
CA GLN A 32 -12.83 -2.89 -17.53
C GLN A 32 -12.72 -3.28 -16.05
N THR A 33 -11.57 -3.04 -15.40
CA THR A 33 -11.37 -3.34 -13.97
C THR A 33 -11.81 -2.21 -13.03
N GLY A 34 -12.38 -1.12 -13.57
CA GLY A 34 -12.74 0.07 -12.78
C GLY A 34 -13.78 -0.20 -11.69
N GLU A 35 -14.85 -0.94 -12.00
CA GLU A 35 -15.92 -1.25 -11.03
C GLU A 35 -15.40 -2.07 -9.84
N LEU A 36 -14.56 -3.08 -10.13
CA LEU A 36 -13.93 -3.92 -9.12
C LEU A 36 -13.12 -3.08 -8.13
N ARG A 37 -12.30 -2.17 -8.64
CA ARG A 37 -11.42 -1.31 -7.83
C ARG A 37 -12.18 -0.30 -6.99
N VAL A 38 -13.22 0.32 -7.55
CA VAL A 38 -14.08 1.25 -6.81
C VAL A 38 -14.80 0.53 -5.68
N LYS A 39 -15.36 -0.66 -5.94
CA LYS A 39 -16.02 -1.46 -4.92
C LYS A 39 -15.06 -1.89 -3.80
N ALA A 40 -13.86 -2.35 -4.17
CA ALA A 40 -12.83 -2.72 -3.20
C ALA A 40 -12.36 -1.53 -2.36
N ALA A 41 -12.16 -0.35 -2.97
CA ALA A 41 -11.77 0.84 -2.24
C ALA A 41 -12.84 1.29 -1.24
N ALA A 42 -14.12 1.20 -1.59
CA ALA A 42 -15.23 1.52 -0.70
C ALA A 42 -15.25 0.59 0.53
N THR A 43 -15.16 -0.73 0.31
CA THR A 43 -15.16 -1.71 1.42
C THR A 43 -13.94 -1.58 2.31
N ILE A 44 -12.75 -1.31 1.75
CA ILE A 44 -11.53 -1.04 2.53
C ILE A 44 -11.69 0.23 3.36
N SER A 45 -12.26 1.30 2.78
CA SER A 45 -12.47 2.56 3.48
C SER A 45 -13.42 2.42 4.67
N GLU A 46 -14.51 1.65 4.52
CA GLU A 46 -15.47 1.38 5.60
C GLU A 46 -14.87 0.54 6.73
N ASN A 47 -13.95 -0.38 6.39
CA ASN A 47 -13.38 -1.35 7.34
C ASN A 47 -11.93 -1.04 7.74
N ALA A 48 -11.39 0.14 7.41
CA ALA A 48 -9.96 0.46 7.56
C ALA A 48 -9.46 0.29 9.00
N SER A 49 -10.23 0.74 9.99
CA SER A 49 -9.88 0.59 11.41
C SER A 49 -9.81 -0.88 11.83
N SER A 50 -10.82 -1.68 11.44
CA SER A 50 -10.88 -3.11 11.72
C SER A 50 -9.72 -3.87 11.07
N ILE A 51 -9.38 -3.54 9.82
CA ILE A 51 -8.26 -4.15 9.09
C ILE A 51 -6.94 -3.94 9.84
N VAL A 52 -6.65 -2.68 10.22
CA VAL A 52 -5.42 -2.34 10.92
C VAL A 52 -5.37 -3.00 12.30
N SER A 53 -6.48 -2.97 13.06
CA SER A 53 -6.54 -3.63 14.38
C SER A 53 -6.29 -5.14 14.30
N GLN A 54 -6.91 -5.83 13.33
CA GLN A 54 -6.70 -7.26 13.12
C GLN A 54 -5.27 -7.57 12.65
N ALA A 55 -4.70 -6.76 11.76
CA ALA A 55 -3.33 -6.94 11.30
C ALA A 55 -2.32 -6.79 12.45
N VAL A 56 -2.48 -5.78 13.32
CA VAL A 56 -1.65 -5.59 14.51
C VAL A 56 -1.80 -6.76 15.49
N ALA A 57 -3.02 -7.27 15.68
CA ALA A 57 -3.27 -8.45 16.51
C ALA A 57 -2.57 -9.71 16.01
N ASN A 58 -2.55 -9.92 14.69
CA ASN A 58 -1.97 -11.10 14.08
C ASN A 58 -0.44 -11.06 13.99
N SER A 59 0.19 -9.87 14.06
CA SER A 59 1.62 -9.70 13.77
C SER A 59 2.45 -9.14 14.94
N LEU A 60 1.99 -8.07 15.60
CA LEU A 60 2.83 -7.27 16.49
C LEU A 60 2.49 -7.44 17.98
N LEU A 61 1.22 -7.75 18.30
CA LEU A 61 0.67 -7.67 19.66
C LEU A 61 1.35 -8.62 20.68
N TYR A 62 1.81 -9.79 20.24
CA TYR A 62 2.44 -10.79 21.13
C TYR A 62 3.96 -10.81 21.04
N GLY A 63 4.57 -9.83 20.36
CA GLY A 63 6.02 -9.73 20.22
C GLY A 63 6.68 -8.80 21.25
N ASP A 64 7.99 -8.96 21.41
CA ASP A 64 8.83 -8.14 22.32
C ASP A 64 8.80 -6.64 22.00
N ILE A 65 8.35 -6.27 20.80
CA ILE A 65 8.22 -4.87 20.36
C ILE A 65 7.23 -4.06 21.20
N THR A 66 6.28 -4.73 21.86
CA THR A 66 5.26 -4.09 22.72
C THR A 66 5.66 -4.03 24.21
N CYS A 67 6.67 -4.81 24.61
CA CYS A 67 7.20 -4.84 25.96
C CYS A 67 8.04 -3.58 26.28
N PRO A 68 8.30 -3.27 27.57
CA PRO A 68 9.23 -2.20 27.94
C PRO A 68 10.60 -2.36 27.27
N GLY A 69 11.04 -1.33 26.55
CA GLY A 69 12.26 -1.36 25.73
C GLY A 69 12.03 -1.69 24.25
N GLY A 70 10.85 -2.22 23.89
CA GLY A 70 10.42 -2.42 22.51
C GLY A 70 10.01 -1.12 21.81
N ASN A 71 10.11 -1.09 20.48
CA ASN A 71 9.87 0.14 19.72
C ASN A 71 8.40 0.61 19.69
N MET A 72 7.42 -0.26 19.97
CA MET A 72 6.01 0.15 20.09
C MET A 72 5.63 0.59 21.51
N TYR A 73 6.54 0.45 22.49
CA TYR A 73 6.37 0.98 23.83
C TYR A 73 6.95 2.41 23.91
N PRO A 74 6.31 3.39 24.59
CA PRO A 74 5.00 3.37 25.25
C PRO A 74 3.85 3.75 24.29
N THR A 75 2.65 4.05 24.82
CA THR A 75 1.42 4.36 24.07
C THR A 75 1.59 5.34 22.90
N ARG A 76 2.47 6.35 23.02
CA ARG A 76 2.78 7.27 21.92
C ARG A 76 3.37 6.57 20.69
N ARG A 77 4.29 5.63 20.88
CA ARG A 77 4.91 4.87 19.76
C ARG A 77 3.94 3.83 19.21
N TYR A 78 3.11 3.24 20.06
CA TYR A 78 2.02 2.36 19.66
C TYR A 78 1.05 3.08 18.70
N ALA A 79 0.59 4.27 19.07
CA ALA A 79 -0.29 5.10 18.24
C ALA A 79 0.39 5.52 16.93
N ALA A 80 1.69 5.86 16.96
CA ALA A 80 2.44 6.19 15.75
C ALA A 80 2.53 4.99 14.79
N CYS A 81 2.79 3.78 15.30
CA CYS A 81 2.83 2.56 14.49
C CYS A 81 1.48 2.29 13.81
N ILE A 82 0.36 2.37 14.54
CA ILE A 82 -0.99 2.20 13.96
C ILE A 82 -1.28 3.25 12.89
N ARG A 83 -0.88 4.50 13.12
CA ARG A 83 -1.01 5.57 12.13
C ARG A 83 -0.25 5.24 10.85
N ASP A 84 0.99 4.75 10.97
CA ASP A 84 1.82 4.41 9.81
C ASP A 84 1.22 3.22 9.04
N LEU A 85 0.70 2.19 9.72
CA LEU A 85 -0.05 1.10 9.09
C LEU A 85 -1.31 1.57 8.35
N THR A 86 -2.04 2.52 8.93
CA THR A 86 -3.20 3.15 8.28
C THR A 86 -2.79 3.92 7.03
N LEU A 87 -1.61 4.58 7.05
CA LEU A 87 -1.05 5.26 5.88
C LEU A 87 -0.68 4.26 4.78
N PHE A 88 -0.03 3.14 5.11
CA PHE A 88 0.30 2.11 4.12
C PHE A 88 -0.94 1.55 3.44
N LEU A 89 -1.97 1.19 4.21
CA LEU A 89 -3.24 0.70 3.65
C LEU A 89 -3.89 1.74 2.73
N ARG A 90 -3.91 3.01 3.17
CA ARG A 90 -4.49 4.11 2.40
C ARG A 90 -3.76 4.34 1.08
N TYR A 91 -2.43 4.41 1.09
CA TYR A 91 -1.64 4.62 -0.12
C TYR A 91 -1.63 3.41 -1.04
N ALA A 92 -1.68 2.19 -0.51
CA ALA A 92 -1.88 0.99 -1.33
C ALA A 92 -3.25 1.01 -2.03
N THR A 93 -4.30 1.50 -1.36
CA THR A 93 -5.63 1.67 -1.97
C THR A 93 -5.61 2.73 -3.07
N TYR A 94 -4.86 3.83 -2.88
CA TYR A 94 -4.68 4.85 -3.93
C TYR A 94 -3.93 4.29 -5.14
N ALA A 95 -2.87 3.51 -4.92
CA ALA A 95 -2.12 2.87 -5.98
C ALA A 95 -2.98 1.86 -6.76
N MET A 96 -3.83 1.09 -6.06
CA MET A 96 -4.81 0.20 -6.71
C MET A 96 -5.79 0.98 -7.59
N LEU A 97 -6.39 2.05 -7.05
CA LEU A 97 -7.32 2.88 -7.83
C LEU A 97 -6.66 3.52 -9.06
N ALA A 98 -5.40 3.93 -8.94
CA ALA A 98 -4.62 4.48 -10.05
C ALA A 98 -4.03 3.41 -10.99
N ASP A 99 -3.98 2.14 -10.54
CA ASP A 99 -3.26 1.01 -11.16
C ASP A 99 -1.83 1.39 -11.57
N ASP A 100 -1.15 2.12 -10.68
CA ASP A 100 0.24 2.56 -10.87
C ASP A 100 0.92 2.77 -9.51
N PRO A 101 2.14 2.23 -9.29
CA PRO A 101 2.82 2.29 -8.00
C PRO A 101 3.53 3.63 -7.74
N SER A 102 3.61 4.57 -8.70
CA SER A 102 4.39 5.81 -8.57
C SER A 102 4.04 6.66 -7.34
N ILE A 103 2.77 6.64 -6.91
CA ILE A 103 2.36 7.34 -5.69
C ILE A 103 3.06 6.80 -4.43
N ILE A 104 3.34 5.50 -4.39
CA ILE A 104 4.04 4.85 -3.27
C ILE A 104 5.49 5.30 -3.25
N GLU A 105 6.15 5.31 -4.40
CA GLU A 105 7.55 5.74 -4.51
C GLU A 105 7.71 7.20 -4.08
N GLU A 106 6.89 8.10 -4.63
CA GLU A 106 7.02 9.54 -4.40
C GLU A 106 6.59 9.99 -3.00
N ARG A 107 5.54 9.37 -2.43
CA ARG A 107 4.90 9.88 -1.21
C ARG A 107 5.05 8.97 0.01
N VAL A 108 5.43 7.72 -0.18
CA VAL A 108 5.58 6.76 0.92
C VAL A 108 7.05 6.39 1.11
N LEU A 109 7.73 5.89 0.07
CA LEU A 109 9.07 5.33 0.21
C LEU A 109 10.17 6.39 0.23
N PHE A 110 9.97 7.52 -0.46
CA PHE A 110 10.94 8.61 -0.49
C PHE A 110 11.27 9.12 0.92
N GLY A 111 12.53 8.91 1.36
CA GLY A 111 13.03 9.36 2.66
C GLY A 111 12.60 8.49 3.86
N LEU A 112 11.77 7.46 3.65
CA LEU A 112 11.17 6.69 4.75
C LEU A 112 12.20 5.79 5.44
N LYS A 113 13.10 5.17 4.67
CA LYS A 113 14.12 4.28 5.21
C LYS A 113 15.14 5.05 6.07
N GLU A 114 15.59 6.22 5.63
CA GLU A 114 16.47 7.08 6.43
C GLU A 114 15.78 7.52 7.71
N THR A 115 14.48 7.85 7.63
CA THR A 115 13.68 8.22 8.79
C THR A 115 13.56 7.07 9.80
N PHE A 116 13.26 5.85 9.33
CA PHE A 116 13.16 4.67 10.19
C PHE A 116 14.49 4.30 10.82
N SER A 117 15.59 4.37 10.07
CA SER A 117 16.95 4.15 10.59
C SER A 117 17.31 5.15 11.69
N THR A 118 17.02 6.44 11.46
CA THR A 118 17.32 7.53 12.40
C THR A 118 16.49 7.43 13.68
N LEU A 119 15.22 7.02 13.57
CA LEU A 119 14.31 6.88 14.71
C LEU A 119 14.43 5.52 15.43
N GLY A 120 15.22 4.58 14.88
CA GLY A 120 15.37 3.22 15.42
C GLY A 120 14.13 2.35 15.23
N VAL A 121 13.34 2.59 14.18
CA VAL A 121 12.17 1.77 13.85
C VAL A 121 12.62 0.49 13.15
N PRO A 122 12.27 -0.71 13.67
CA PRO A 122 12.70 -1.95 13.08
C PRO A 122 11.90 -2.25 11.81
N ILE A 123 12.61 -2.47 10.69
CA ILE A 123 12.00 -2.71 9.38
C ILE A 123 11.29 -4.07 9.33
N GLN A 124 11.89 -5.12 9.90
CA GLN A 124 11.35 -6.49 9.83
C GLN A 124 9.94 -6.63 10.44
N PRO A 125 9.67 -6.17 11.68
CA PRO A 125 8.30 -6.16 12.23
C PRO A 125 7.32 -5.31 11.40
N THR A 126 7.81 -4.23 10.79
CA THR A 126 6.99 -3.37 9.92
C THR A 126 6.55 -4.13 8.67
N VAL A 127 7.47 -4.86 8.01
CA VAL A 127 7.17 -5.71 6.86
C VAL A 127 6.18 -6.83 7.25
N GLN A 128 6.36 -7.48 8.40
CA GLN A 128 5.43 -8.49 8.90
C GLN A 128 4.03 -7.93 9.12
N ALA A 129 3.91 -6.71 9.65
CA ALA A 129 2.62 -6.05 9.83
C ALA A 129 1.95 -5.68 8.51
N ILE A 130 2.72 -5.27 7.49
CA ILE A 130 2.19 -5.01 6.14
C ILE A 130 1.75 -6.32 5.45
N GLN A 131 2.46 -7.42 5.67
CA GLN A 131 2.02 -8.74 5.19
C GLN A 131 0.72 -9.19 5.87
N ALA A 132 0.58 -8.98 7.18
CA ALA A 132 -0.67 -9.23 7.89
C ALA A 132 -1.82 -8.32 7.38
N LEU A 133 -1.54 -7.05 7.06
CA LEU A 133 -2.51 -6.16 6.41
C LEU A 133 -2.98 -6.73 5.07
N LYS A 134 -2.07 -7.26 4.26
CA LYS A 134 -2.40 -7.90 2.98
C LYS A 134 -3.38 -9.06 3.18
N GLU A 135 -3.07 -9.98 4.10
CA GLU A 135 -3.93 -11.14 4.35
C GLU A 135 -5.33 -10.75 4.84
N VAL A 136 -5.43 -9.82 5.80
CA VAL A 136 -6.71 -9.37 6.35
C VAL A 136 -7.52 -8.65 5.27
N THR A 137 -6.87 -7.82 4.46
CA THR A 137 -7.55 -7.09 3.37
C THR A 137 -8.08 -8.06 2.32
N THR A 138 -7.26 -9.02 1.87
CA THR A 138 -7.67 -10.04 0.87
C THR A 138 -8.86 -10.87 1.34
N ARG A 139 -8.94 -11.21 2.64
CA ARG A 139 -10.11 -11.92 3.20
C ARG A 139 -11.40 -11.12 3.09
N LEU A 140 -11.34 -9.78 3.13
CA LEU A 140 -12.52 -8.91 3.07
C LEU A 140 -12.96 -8.59 1.65
N VAL A 141 -12.02 -8.26 0.76
CA VAL A 141 -12.34 -7.79 -0.60
C VAL A 141 -12.45 -8.91 -1.64
N GLY A 142 -12.03 -10.14 -1.29
CA GLY A 142 -12.00 -11.28 -2.19
C GLY A 142 -10.66 -11.45 -2.92
N ALA A 143 -10.50 -12.56 -3.65
CA ALA A 143 -9.22 -12.96 -4.23
C ALA A 143 -8.71 -11.99 -5.31
N GLU A 144 -9.58 -11.53 -6.21
CA GLU A 144 -9.19 -10.66 -7.34
C GLU A 144 -8.72 -9.29 -6.85
N ALA A 145 -9.57 -8.56 -6.12
CA ALA A 145 -9.21 -7.26 -5.54
C ALA A 145 -8.06 -7.37 -4.51
N GLY A 146 -8.01 -8.48 -3.76
CA GLY A 146 -6.96 -8.73 -2.79
C GLY A 146 -5.60 -8.92 -3.44
N GLN A 147 -5.54 -9.48 -4.65
CA GLN A 147 -4.30 -9.61 -5.42
C GLN A 147 -3.79 -8.24 -5.88
N GLU A 148 -4.67 -7.35 -6.36
CA GLU A 148 -4.28 -6.00 -6.77
C GLU A 148 -3.72 -5.19 -5.59
N VAL A 149 -4.47 -5.09 -4.48
CA VAL A 149 -3.99 -4.40 -3.27
C VAL A 149 -2.71 -5.05 -2.73
N GLY A 150 -2.66 -6.38 -2.74
CA GLY A 150 -1.51 -7.14 -2.28
C GLY A 150 -0.24 -6.83 -3.05
N THR A 151 -0.33 -6.63 -4.37
CA THR A 151 0.81 -6.24 -5.21
C THR A 151 1.39 -4.89 -4.78
N HIS A 152 0.53 -3.92 -4.45
CA HIS A 152 0.98 -2.61 -3.96
C HIS A 152 1.54 -2.66 -2.53
N LEU A 153 0.96 -3.48 -1.64
CA LEU A 153 1.51 -3.70 -0.30
C LEU A 153 2.87 -4.42 -0.36
N ASP A 154 3.04 -5.39 -1.26
CA ASP A 154 4.31 -6.08 -1.50
C ASP A 154 5.37 -5.14 -2.09
N HIS A 155 4.95 -4.16 -2.91
CA HIS A 155 5.83 -3.09 -3.39
C HIS A 155 6.34 -2.20 -2.25
N ILE A 156 5.49 -1.84 -1.28
CA ILE A 156 5.93 -1.12 -0.06
C ILE A 156 6.94 -1.96 0.73
N CYS A 157 6.67 -3.25 0.94
CA CYS A 157 7.58 -4.16 1.64
C CYS A 157 8.95 -4.25 0.96
N SER A 158 8.94 -4.35 -0.37
CA SER A 158 10.16 -4.43 -1.18
C SER A 158 10.98 -3.14 -1.08
N GLY A 159 10.31 -1.98 -1.17
CA GLY A 159 10.97 -0.67 -1.03
C GLY A 159 11.52 -0.36 0.36
N LEU A 160 10.96 -0.97 1.41
CA LEU A 160 11.50 -0.87 2.77
C LEU A 160 12.69 -1.81 3.01
N SER A 161 12.78 -2.91 2.27
CA SER A 161 13.79 -3.96 2.48
C SER A 161 15.09 -3.72 1.69
N GLN A 162 15.01 -3.02 0.55
CA GLN A 162 16.16 -2.56 -0.24
C GLN A 162 16.88 -1.44 0.49
#